data_AF-X1DDC5-F1
#
_entry.id   AF-X1DDC5-F1
#
_cell.length_a   1.000
_cell.length_b   1.000
_cell.length_c   1.000
_cell.angle_alpha   90.00
_cell.angle_beta   90.00
_cell.angle_gamma   90.00
#
_symmetry.space_group_name_H-M   'P 1'
#
loop_
_entity.id
_entity.type
_entity.pdbx_description
1 polymer ?
#
loop_
_entity_poly.entity_id
_entity_poly.type
_entity_poly.pdbx_seq_one_letter_code
_entity_poly.pdbx_strand_id
1 'polypeptide(L)'
;NLFALHIQDTDGKKDRHWLPGQGIINWAQFMKDLVSIDYQGVLTLEISGSPEFAERNVDHILPKAMESIKNVLKLRESIGRRRS
;
A
#
# COMPACT_ATOMS: atom_id res chain seq x y z
N ASN A 1 -19.92 4.83 -1.28
CA ASN A 1 -19.47 3.43 -1.38
C ASN A 1 -18.18 3.36 -2.16
N LEU A 2 -17.17 2.70 -1.58
CA LEU A 2 -15.90 2.35 -2.23
C LEU A 2 -15.97 0.84 -2.53
N PHE A 3 -15.96 0.46 -3.81
CA PHE A 3 -16.19 -0.93 -4.23
C PHE A 3 -14.92 -1.73 -4.47
N ALA A 4 -13.87 -1.06 -4.98
CA ALA A 4 -12.55 -1.64 -5.19
C ALA A 4 -11.50 -0.60 -4.83
N LEU A 5 -10.39 -1.05 -4.27
CA LEU A 5 -9.29 -0.17 -3.89
C LEU A 5 -7.97 -0.77 -4.36
N HIS A 6 -7.35 -0.09 -5.31
CA HIS A 6 -6.00 -0.36 -5.76
C HIS A 6 -5.05 0.63 -5.10
N ILE A 7 -3.93 0.15 -4.60
CA ILE A 7 -2.96 0.95 -3.87
C ILE A 7 -1.57 0.82 -4.48
N GLN A 8 -0.89 1.96 -4.51
CA GLN A 8 0.50 2.14 -4.93
C GLN A 8 1.05 3.40 -4.25
N ASP A 9 2.36 3.52 -4.18
CA ASP A 9 3.02 4.76 -3.76
C ASP A 9 3.47 5.59 -4.97
N THR A 10 3.77 6.87 -4.74
CA THR A 10 4.09 7.83 -5.80
C THR A 10 4.99 8.96 -5.32
N ASP A 11 5.65 9.66 -6.25
CA ASP A 11 6.29 10.97 -6.03
C ASP A 11 5.37 12.15 -6.42
N GLY A 12 4.16 11.87 -6.90
CA GLY A 12 3.21 12.86 -7.42
C GLY A 12 3.61 13.49 -8.76
N LYS A 13 4.68 13.03 -9.40
CA LYS A 13 5.19 13.61 -10.66
C LYS A 13 4.83 12.78 -11.88
N LYS A 14 4.76 11.46 -11.73
CA LYS A 14 4.40 10.51 -12.79
C LYS A 14 3.57 9.36 -12.21
N ASP A 15 3.04 8.55 -13.10
CA ASP A 15 2.45 7.27 -12.70
C ASP A 15 3.59 6.29 -12.36
N ARG A 16 3.85 6.13 -11.06
CA ARG A 16 5.05 5.44 -10.55
C ARG A 16 4.82 4.00 -10.16
N HIS A 17 3.61 3.66 -9.70
CA HIS A 17 3.29 2.31 -9.24
C HIS A 17 4.34 1.72 -8.29
N TRP A 18 4.79 2.52 -7.31
CA TRP A 18 5.81 2.09 -6.34
C TRP A 18 5.20 1.29 -5.19
N LEU A 19 6.03 0.55 -4.46
CA LEU A 19 5.58 -0.12 -3.26
C LEU A 19 5.23 0.92 -2.16
N PRO A 20 4.18 0.69 -1.37
CA PRO A 20 3.91 1.45 -0.16
C PRO A 20 5.17 1.64 0.70
N GLY A 21 5.49 2.90 1.01
CA GLY A 21 6.67 3.31 1.77
C GLY A 21 7.84 3.78 0.91
N GLN A 22 7.75 3.70 -0.42
CA GLN A 22 8.80 4.16 -1.35
C GLN A 22 8.50 5.54 -1.96
N GLY A 23 7.34 6.13 -1.66
CA GLY A 23 6.96 7.44 -2.16
C GLY A 23 6.60 8.40 -1.02
N ILE A 24 5.67 9.30 -1.31
CA ILE A 24 5.30 10.41 -0.41
C ILE A 24 3.94 10.18 0.27
N ILE A 25 3.25 9.07 0.01
CA ILE A 25 1.95 8.81 0.65
C ILE A 25 2.14 8.64 2.16
N ASN A 26 1.38 9.40 2.95
CA ASN A 26 1.29 9.19 4.40
C ASN A 26 0.38 7.98 4.69
N TRP A 27 0.94 6.78 4.63
CA TRP A 27 0.21 5.53 4.85
C TRP A 27 -0.46 5.43 6.22
N ALA A 28 0.12 6.05 7.26
CA ALA A 28 -0.50 6.07 8.57
C ALA A 28 -1.81 6.87 8.57
N GLN A 29 -1.84 8.03 7.90
CA GLN A 29 -3.06 8.82 7.76
C GLN A 29 -4.07 8.13 6.83
N PHE A 30 -3.61 7.64 5.68
CA PHE A 30 -4.43 6.88 4.73
C PHE A 30 -5.18 5.72 5.40
N MET A 31 -4.49 4.93 6.22
CA MET A 31 -5.12 3.82 6.94
C MET A 31 -6.09 4.28 8.03
N LYS A 32 -5.84 5.43 8.69
CA LYS A 32 -6.80 6.01 9.64
C LYS A 32 -8.10 6.40 8.94
N ASP A 33 -7.99 7.00 7.77
CA ASP A 33 -9.14 7.46 7.00
C ASP A 33 -9.96 6.27 6.49
N LEU A 34 -9.31 5.21 5.99
CA LEU A 34 -9.99 3.96 5.61
C LEU A 34 -10.74 3.31 6.78
N VAL A 35 -10.12 3.29 7.97
CA VAL A 35 -10.77 2.77 9.18
C VAL A 35 -11.90 3.70 9.65
N SER A 36 -11.84 5.00 9.38
CA SER A 36 -12.91 5.96 9.73
C SER A 36 -14.20 5.76 8.93
N ILE A 37 -14.08 5.25 7.70
CA ILE A 37 -15.22 4.96 6.81
C ILE A 37 -15.66 3.49 6.86
N ASP A 38 -15.13 2.72 7.82
CA ASP A 38 -15.41 1.29 7.98
C ASP A 38 -15.19 0.47 6.69
N TYR A 39 -14.10 0.76 5.95
CA TYR A 39 -13.80 0.02 4.73
C TYR A 39 -13.35 -1.41 5.07
N GLN A 40 -14.18 -2.40 4.71
CA GLN A 40 -13.93 -3.83 4.92
C GLN A 40 -13.40 -4.57 3.68
N GLY A 41 -13.24 -3.86 2.55
CA GLY A 41 -12.76 -4.46 1.30
C GLY A 41 -11.26 -4.80 1.31
N VAL A 42 -10.82 -5.49 0.26
CA VAL A 42 -9.41 -5.83 0.04
C VAL A 42 -8.60 -4.60 -0.40
N LEU A 43 -7.31 -4.63 -0.10
CA LEU A 43 -6.32 -3.71 -0.67
C LEU A 43 -5.60 -4.44 -1.80
N THR A 44 -5.93 -4.09 -3.05
CA THR A 44 -5.23 -4.64 -4.22
C THR A 44 -3.94 -3.85 -4.42
N LEU A 45 -2.79 -4.52 -4.42
CA LEU A 45 -1.50 -3.88 -4.69
C LEU A 45 -1.28 -3.78 -6.21
N GLU A 46 -1.17 -2.57 -6.74
CA GLU A 46 -0.91 -2.30 -8.16
C GLU A 46 0.49 -1.72 -8.31
N ILE A 47 1.43 -2.49 -8.86
CA ILE A 47 2.85 -2.12 -8.92
C ILE A 47 3.44 -2.38 -10.31
N SER A 48 4.27 -1.46 -10.79
CA SER A 48 4.85 -1.55 -12.15
C SER A 48 6.14 -0.75 -12.39
N GLY A 49 6.54 0.19 -11.53
CA GLY A 49 7.38 1.32 -12.00
C GLY A 49 8.65 1.70 -11.23
N SER A 50 9.36 0.76 -10.59
CA SER A 50 10.80 1.02 -10.34
C SER A 50 11.68 0.27 -11.36
N PRO A 51 12.78 0.89 -11.84
CA PRO A 51 13.80 0.19 -12.63
C PRO A 51 14.35 -1.07 -11.93
N GLU A 52 14.29 -1.15 -10.59
CA GLU A 52 14.64 -2.36 -9.85
C GLU A 52 13.58 -3.48 -9.98
N PHE A 53 12.35 -3.14 -10.37
CA PHE A 53 11.27 -4.09 -10.73
C PHE A 53 11.20 -4.33 -12.25
N ALA A 54 11.97 -3.60 -13.07
CA ALA A 54 11.90 -3.69 -14.53
C ALA A 54 12.42 -5.01 -15.10
N GLU A 55 13.23 -5.76 -14.34
CA GLU A 55 13.62 -7.12 -14.70
C GLU A 55 12.43 -8.11 -14.64
N ARG A 56 11.28 -7.70 -14.06
CA ARG A 56 10.05 -8.50 -13.96
C ARG A 56 10.28 -9.89 -13.37
N ASN A 57 11.30 -10.05 -12.54
CA ASN A 57 11.61 -11.32 -11.89
C ASN A 57 10.81 -11.45 -10.60
N VAL A 58 9.80 -12.33 -10.61
CA VAL A 58 8.92 -12.57 -9.46
C VAL A 58 9.68 -12.87 -8.17
N ASP A 59 10.84 -13.51 -8.24
CA ASP A 59 11.63 -13.89 -7.06
C ASP A 59 12.23 -12.68 -6.35
N HIS A 60 12.50 -11.59 -7.07
CA HIS A 60 13.00 -10.35 -6.49
C HIS A 60 11.86 -9.45 -5.99
N ILE A 61 10.72 -9.50 -6.69
CA ILE A 61 9.62 -8.57 -6.50
C ILE A 61 8.70 -9.01 -5.37
N LEU A 62 8.36 -10.30 -5.34
CA LEU A 62 7.37 -10.86 -4.42
C LEU A 62 7.76 -10.68 -2.95
N PRO A 63 9.01 -10.95 -2.51
CA PRO A 63 9.39 -10.76 -1.10
C PRO A 63 9.24 -9.30 -0.65
N LYS A 64 9.67 -8.34 -1.48
CA LYS A 64 9.57 -6.89 -1.20
C LYS A 64 8.11 -6.44 -1.14
N ALA A 65 7.28 -6.91 -2.08
CA ALA A 65 5.85 -6.63 -2.08
C ALA A 65 5.16 -7.18 -0.83
N MET A 66 5.50 -8.41 -0.43
CA MET A 66 4.98 -9.04 0.78
C MET A 66 5.42 -8.31 2.06
N GLU A 67 6.64 -7.80 2.11
CA GLU A 67 7.11 -7.00 3.24
C GLU A 67 6.40 -5.65 3.32
N SER A 68 6.29 -4.95 2.19
CA SER A 68 5.60 -3.65 2.10
C SER A 68 4.14 -3.76 2.57
N ILE A 69 3.38 -4.76 2.07
CA ILE A 69 1.99 -4.93 2.47
C ILE A 69 1.85 -5.34 3.95
N LYS A 70 2.78 -6.15 4.49
CA LYS A 70 2.80 -6.46 5.93
C LYS A 70 2.93 -5.18 6.77
N ASN A 71 3.75 -4.23 6.35
CA ASN A 71 3.90 -2.95 7.06
C ASN A 71 2.63 -2.10 6.99
N VAL A 72 1.95 -2.07 5.84
CA VAL A 72 0.63 -1.40 5.70
C VAL A 72 -0.43 -2.05 6.59
N LEU A 73 -0.48 -3.39 6.67
CA LEU A 73 -1.45 -4.09 7.51
C LEU A 73 -1.21 -3.88 9.01
N LYS A 74 0.07 -3.83 9.45
CA LYS A 74 0.42 -3.47 10.83
C LYS A 74 -0.12 -2.09 11.23
N LEU A 75 -0.12 -1.13 10.30
CA LEU A 75 -0.72 0.19 10.55
C LEU A 75 -2.23 0.04 10.84
N ARG A 76 -2.96 -0.73 10.03
CA ARG A 76 -4.39 -1.02 10.26
C ARG A 76 -4.66 -1.57 11.66
N GLU A 77 -3.91 -2.61 12.04
CA GLU A 77 -4.06 -3.28 13.34
C GLU A 77 -3.75 -2.34 14.51
N SER A 78 -2.70 -1.52 14.37
CA SER A 78 -2.32 -0.54 15.40
C SER A 78 -3.38 0.54 15.61
N ILE A 79 -4.10 0.92 14.56
CA ILE A 79 -5.18 1.91 14.63
C ILE A 79 -6.42 1.27 15.26
N GLY A 80 -6.75 0.03 14.89
CA GLY A 80 -7.87 -0.72 15.48
C GLY A 80 -7.74 -0.91 16.99
N ARG A 81 -6.55 -1.30 17.47
CA ARG A 81 -6.26 -1.48 18.91
C ARG A 81 -6.35 -0.21 19.75
N ARG A 82 -6.28 0.99 19.15
CA ARG A 82 -6.44 2.26 19.87
C ARG A 82 -7.91 2.67 20.03
N ARG A 83 -8.83 1.98 19.36
CA ARG A 83 -10.27 2.25 19.42
C ARG A 83 -11.04 1.28 20.34
N SER A 84 -10.40 0.18 20.76
CA SER A 84 -10.91 -0.80 21.73
C SER A 84 -10.47 -0.45 23.14
#